data_AF-A0A4R4L7A4-F1
#
_entry.id   AF-A0A4R4L7A4-F1
#
_cell.length_a   1.000
_cell.length_b   1.000
_cell.length_c   1.000
_cell.angle_alpha   90.00
_cell.angle_beta   90.00
_cell.angle_gamma   90.00
#
_symmetry.space_group_name_H-M   'P 1'
#
loop_
_entity.id
_entity.type
_entity.pdbx_description
1 polymer ?
#
loop_
_entity_poly.entity_id
_entity_poly.type
_entity_poly.pdbx_seq_one_letter_code
_entity_poly.pdbx_strand_id
1 'polypeptide(L)'
;MTQTTGWSDRLRIERLVWLLDQQLYDLPRRSRIATRREVRANLLEAARDVGTTEALRRVGGSRRLAHRYLVAELGDGPRHSLIAAAYVGGLTPLALNVLFDETAAAYRRGVIAADPHATGTFTWHGIGYLQDATTFTFVDGQVSQVGGGWAPLTFLLWVVGTVAAGRLWRLVRWRAGRREAVAQAG
;
A
#
# COMPACT_ATOMS: atom_id res chain seq x y z
N MET A 1 6.77 -29.66 36.49
CA MET A 1 5.67 -28.77 36.92
C MET A 1 5.05 -28.17 35.67
N THR A 2 3.88 -28.64 35.25
CA THR A 2 3.14 -28.13 34.09
C THR A 2 2.48 -26.80 34.47
N GLN A 3 3.09 -25.68 34.08
CA GLN A 3 2.43 -24.38 34.24
C GLN A 3 1.25 -24.30 33.27
N THR A 4 0.04 -24.23 33.80
CA THR A 4 -1.16 -23.92 33.03
C THR A 4 -1.02 -22.51 32.48
N THR A 5 -0.83 -22.39 31.16
CA THR A 5 -0.76 -21.10 30.47
C THR A 5 -2.02 -20.29 30.78
N GLY A 6 -1.88 -19.22 31.57
CA GLY A 6 -2.98 -18.33 31.91
C GLY A 6 -3.54 -17.63 30.68
N TRP A 7 -4.78 -17.14 30.76
CA TRP A 7 -5.42 -16.43 29.65
C TRP A 7 -4.59 -15.24 29.14
N SER A 8 -3.94 -14.52 30.04
CA SER A 8 -3.01 -13.40 29.74
C SER A 8 -1.80 -13.84 28.92
N ASP A 9 -1.27 -15.03 29.18
CA ASP A 9 -0.14 -15.60 28.45
C ASP A 9 -0.53 -16.00 27.03
N ARG A 10 -1.71 -16.59 26.89
CA ARG A 10 -2.29 -16.91 25.59
C ARG A 10 -2.49 -15.66 24.73
N LEU A 11 -2.96 -14.55 25.33
CA LEU A 11 -3.08 -13.27 24.64
C LEU A 11 -1.74 -12.70 24.18
N ARG A 12 -0.67 -12.83 24.99
CA ARG A 12 0.68 -12.38 24.62
C ARG A 12 1.22 -13.16 23.42
N ILE A 13 1.02 -14.48 23.39
CA ILE A 13 1.39 -15.33 22.26
C ILE A 13 0.59 -14.94 21.01
N GLU A 14 -0.74 -14.81 21.10
CA GLU A 14 -1.58 -14.42 19.97
C GLU A 14 -1.22 -13.02 19.43
N ARG A 15 -0.88 -12.07 20.32
CA ARG A 15 -0.42 -10.73 19.91
C ARG A 15 0.87 -10.79 19.08
N LEU A 16 1.84 -11.61 19.48
CA LEU A 16 3.09 -11.77 18.72
C LEU A 16 2.80 -12.41 17.36
N VAL A 17 1.98 -13.48 17.35
CA VAL A 17 1.57 -14.17 16.11
C VAL A 17 0.81 -13.22 15.18
N TRP A 18 -0.03 -12.33 15.72
CA TRP A 18 -0.75 -11.33 14.93
C TRP A 18 0.20 -10.27 14.35
N LEU A 19 1.15 -9.76 15.13
CA LEU A 19 2.18 -8.84 14.63
C LEU A 19 3.07 -9.48 13.56
N LEU A 20 3.40 -10.75 13.72
CA LEU A 20 4.10 -11.54 12.72
C LEU A 20 3.28 -11.65 11.43
N ASP A 21 1.98 -11.97 11.52
CA ASP A 21 1.10 -12.08 10.36
C ASP A 21 0.99 -10.77 9.56
N GLN A 22 0.95 -9.62 10.24
CA GLN A 22 1.01 -8.30 9.59
C GLN A 22 2.31 -8.09 8.81
N GLN A 23 3.44 -8.58 9.34
CA GLN A 23 4.75 -8.47 8.68
C GLN A 23 4.96 -9.48 7.56
N LEU A 24 4.20 -10.58 7.56
CA LEU A 24 4.20 -11.60 6.51
C LEU A 24 3.17 -11.29 5.42
N TYR A 25 2.59 -10.08 5.36
CA TYR A 25 1.51 -9.77 4.41
C TYR A 25 1.90 -10.00 2.94
N ASP A 26 3.18 -9.83 2.60
CA ASP A 26 3.72 -10.04 1.25
C ASP A 26 3.82 -11.53 0.84
N LEU A 27 3.61 -12.47 1.77
CA LEU A 27 3.60 -13.92 1.50
C LEU A 27 2.24 -14.43 1.01
N PRO A 28 2.22 -15.55 0.26
CA PRO A 28 0.99 -16.21 -0.18
C PRO A 28 0.18 -16.71 1.00
N ARG A 29 -1.15 -16.64 0.90
CA ARG A 29 -2.08 -17.04 1.97
C ARG A 29 -1.78 -18.44 2.55
N ARG A 30 -1.41 -19.41 1.71
CA ARG A 30 -1.07 -20.78 2.16
C ARG A 30 0.19 -20.81 3.02
N SER A 31 1.28 -20.19 2.57
CA SER A 31 2.53 -20.09 3.34
C SER A 31 2.32 -19.31 4.64
N ARG A 32 1.57 -18.19 4.60
CA ARG A 32 1.21 -17.43 5.83
C ARG A 32 0.49 -18.29 6.86
N ILE A 33 -0.50 -19.08 6.43
CA ILE A 33 -1.26 -19.95 7.33
C ILE A 33 -0.36 -21.06 7.91
N ALA A 34 0.52 -21.64 7.09
CA ALA A 34 1.48 -22.65 7.53
C ALA A 34 2.44 -22.06 8.59
N THR A 35 3.12 -20.95 8.28
CA THR A 35 4.05 -20.27 9.20
C THR A 35 3.35 -19.83 10.49
N ARG A 36 2.10 -19.32 10.40
CA ARG A 36 1.31 -18.97 11.58
C ARG A 36 1.07 -20.18 12.48
N ARG A 37 0.67 -21.32 11.89
CA ARG A 37 0.39 -22.56 12.64
C ARG A 37 1.66 -23.10 13.29
N GLU A 38 2.76 -23.11 12.55
CA GLU A 38 4.07 -23.58 13.00
C GLU A 38 4.61 -22.73 14.17
N VAL A 39 4.66 -21.40 14.00
CA VAL A 39 5.15 -20.50 15.06
C VAL A 39 4.27 -20.57 16.31
N ARG A 40 2.95 -20.69 16.14
CA ARG A 40 2.02 -20.86 17.26
C ARG A 40 2.28 -22.17 18.00
N ALA A 41 2.46 -23.28 17.28
CA ALA A 41 2.73 -24.58 17.89
C ALA A 41 4.05 -24.55 18.68
N ASN A 42 5.12 -24.05 18.06
CA ASN A 42 6.44 -23.94 18.69
C ASN A 42 6.43 -23.03 19.92
N LEU A 43 5.68 -21.92 19.89
CA LEU A 43 5.55 -21.03 21.04
C LEU A 43 4.75 -21.64 22.20
N LEU A 44 3.69 -22.39 21.88
CA LEU A 44 2.90 -23.08 22.91
C LEU A 44 3.69 -24.22 23.55
N GLU A 45 4.50 -24.94 22.78
CA GLU A 45 5.41 -25.97 23.26
C GLU A 45 6.50 -25.36 24.15
N ALA A 46 7.24 -24.36 23.65
CA ALA A 46 8.26 -23.68 24.44
C ALA A 46 7.70 -23.02 25.71
N ALA A 47 6.47 -22.49 25.68
CA ALA A 47 5.84 -21.91 26.86
C ALA A 47 5.51 -22.96 27.93
N ARG A 48 5.24 -24.22 27.55
CA ARG A 48 5.03 -25.33 28.49
C ARG A 48 6.33 -25.73 29.19
N ASP A 49 7.45 -25.65 28.47
CA ASP A 49 8.74 -26.12 28.97
C ASP A 49 9.48 -25.08 29.82
N VAL A 50 9.49 -23.81 29.38
CA VAL A 50 10.27 -22.75 30.02
C VAL A 50 9.45 -21.54 30.48
N GLY A 51 8.13 -21.56 30.26
CA GLY A 51 7.23 -20.45 30.60
C GLY A 51 7.14 -19.41 29.48
N THR A 52 5.98 -18.74 29.40
CA THR A 52 5.61 -17.83 28.29
C THR A 52 6.59 -16.67 28.13
N THR A 53 7.03 -16.04 29.22
CA THR A 53 7.93 -14.88 29.16
C THR A 53 9.30 -15.26 28.59
N GLU A 54 9.85 -16.40 29.00
CA GLU A 54 11.16 -16.88 28.51
C GLU A 54 11.07 -17.37 27.07
N ALA A 55 9.97 -18.05 26.71
CA ALA A 55 9.70 -18.45 25.33
C ALA A 55 9.64 -17.23 24.38
N LEU A 56 8.93 -16.17 24.77
CA LEU A 56 8.87 -14.93 23.99
C LEU A 56 10.23 -14.22 23.92
N ARG A 57 11.02 -14.26 25.00
CA ARG A 57 12.37 -13.68 25.03
C ARG A 57 13.33 -14.40 24.07
N ARG A 58 13.29 -15.74 24.03
CA ARG A 58 14.15 -16.58 23.17
C ARG A 58 13.85 -16.44 21.69
N VAL A 59 12.58 -16.31 21.33
CA VAL A 59 12.17 -16.09 19.93
C VAL A 59 12.72 -14.76 19.39
N GLY A 60 12.87 -13.77 20.26
CA GLY A 60 13.25 -12.41 19.87
C GLY A 60 12.11 -11.73 19.11
N GLY A 61 12.06 -10.40 19.13
CA GLY A 61 10.90 -9.65 18.64
C GLY A 61 10.36 -10.10 17.27
N SER A 62 9.03 -10.03 17.10
CA SER A 62 8.30 -10.50 15.91
C SER A 62 8.95 -10.09 14.59
N ARG A 63 9.51 -8.87 14.52
CA ARG A 63 10.21 -8.32 13.35
C ARG A 63 11.44 -9.13 12.93
N ARG A 64 12.21 -9.64 13.90
CA ARG A 64 13.41 -10.44 13.63
C ARG A 64 13.03 -11.87 13.21
N LEU A 65 11.94 -12.41 13.78
CA LEU A 65 11.39 -13.71 13.38
C LEU A 65 10.79 -13.66 11.97
N ALA A 66 9.99 -12.63 11.68
CA ALA A 66 9.43 -12.38 10.35
C ALA A 66 10.54 -12.23 9.31
N HIS A 67 11.60 -11.49 9.64
CA HIS A 67 12.74 -11.33 8.75
C HIS A 67 13.42 -12.67 8.43
N ARG A 68 13.66 -13.54 9.42
CA ARG A 68 14.25 -14.88 9.21
C ARG A 68 13.39 -15.77 8.32
N TYR A 69 12.08 -15.86 8.58
CA TYR A 69 11.17 -16.63 7.72
C TYR A 69 11.11 -16.06 6.30
N LEU A 70 11.10 -14.72 6.15
CA LEU A 70 11.09 -14.09 4.84
C LEU A 70 12.41 -14.25 4.07
N VAL A 71 13.56 -14.27 4.75
CA VAL A 71 14.85 -14.57 4.11
C VAL A 71 14.92 -16.05 3.72
N ALA A 72 14.43 -16.95 4.56
CA ALA A 72 14.41 -18.39 4.27
C ALA A 72 13.51 -18.76 3.09
N GLU A 73 12.32 -18.15 2.99
CA GLU A 73 11.33 -18.49 1.95
C GLU A 73 11.53 -17.70 0.65
N LEU A 74 12.04 -16.47 0.71
CA LEU A 74 12.12 -15.54 -0.44
C LEU A 74 13.55 -15.08 -0.82
N GLY A 75 14.58 -15.43 -0.04
CA GLY A 75 15.97 -15.02 -0.28
C GLY A 75 16.28 -13.56 0.11
N ASP A 76 17.56 -13.18 -0.03
CA ASP A 76 18.07 -11.84 0.25
C ASP A 76 17.89 -10.92 -0.96
N GLY A 77 16.86 -10.07 -0.94
CA GLY A 77 16.69 -9.03 -1.96
C GLY A 77 15.58 -8.02 -1.66
N PRO A 78 15.64 -6.82 -2.30
CA PRO A 78 14.60 -5.80 -2.17
C PRO A 78 13.22 -6.34 -2.62
N ARG A 79 12.28 -6.41 -1.69
CA ARG A 79 10.99 -7.12 -1.82
C ARG A 79 9.96 -6.32 -2.64
N HIS A 80 8.93 -7.01 -3.16
CA HIS A 80 7.69 -6.36 -3.61
C HIS A 80 6.91 -5.89 -2.39
N SER A 81 6.25 -4.73 -2.48
CA SER A 81 5.41 -4.22 -1.39
C SER A 81 4.07 -3.78 -1.94
N LEU A 82 3.05 -4.60 -1.69
CA LEU A 82 1.68 -4.25 -2.08
C LEU A 82 1.16 -3.04 -1.30
N ILE A 83 1.63 -2.86 -0.07
CA ILE A 83 1.30 -1.71 0.77
C ILE A 83 1.88 -0.43 0.15
N ALA A 84 3.14 -0.44 -0.28
CA ALA A 84 3.74 0.71 -0.94
C ALA A 84 3.00 1.06 -2.26
N ALA A 85 2.64 0.05 -3.07
CA ALA A 85 1.81 0.26 -4.24
C ALA A 85 0.42 0.81 -3.89
N ALA A 86 -0.23 0.31 -2.83
CA ALA A 86 -1.55 0.80 -2.42
C ALA A 86 -1.48 2.24 -1.91
N TYR A 87 -0.44 2.59 -1.16
CA TYR A 87 -0.24 3.97 -0.70
C TYR A 87 0.05 4.92 -1.86
N VAL A 88 0.97 4.58 -2.76
CA VAL A 88 1.26 5.43 -3.93
C VAL A 88 0.05 5.47 -4.86
N GLY A 89 -0.54 4.32 -5.16
CA GLY A 89 -1.72 4.19 -6.00
C GLY A 89 -2.93 4.95 -5.46
N GLY A 90 -3.12 5.01 -4.14
CA GLY A 90 -4.26 5.69 -3.51
C GLY A 90 -4.01 7.15 -3.14
N LEU A 91 -2.86 7.49 -2.55
CA LEU A 91 -2.58 8.86 -2.08
C LEU A 91 -2.20 9.81 -3.20
N THR A 92 -1.45 9.33 -4.21
CA THR A 92 -1.05 10.18 -5.34
C THR A 92 -2.24 10.77 -6.10
N PRO A 93 -3.30 10.01 -6.46
CA PRO A 93 -4.46 10.60 -7.12
C PRO A 93 -5.16 11.63 -6.25
N LEU A 94 -5.31 11.37 -4.95
CA LEU A 94 -5.95 12.32 -4.04
C LEU A 94 -5.15 13.63 -3.97
N ALA A 95 -3.84 13.54 -3.80
CA ALA A 95 -2.96 14.71 -3.74
C ALA A 95 -2.98 15.52 -5.05
N LEU A 96 -2.92 14.83 -6.20
CA LEU A 96 -2.97 15.49 -7.51
C LEU A 96 -4.31 16.18 -7.77
N ASN A 97 -5.44 15.54 -7.43
CA ASN A 97 -6.75 16.17 -7.59
C ASN A 97 -6.89 17.42 -6.71
N VAL A 98 -6.48 17.34 -5.44
CA VAL A 98 -6.50 18.52 -4.55
C VAL A 98 -5.64 19.65 -5.11
N LEU A 99 -4.44 19.34 -5.61
CA LEU A 99 -3.55 20.33 -6.21
C LEU A 99 -4.19 20.99 -7.45
N PHE A 100 -4.73 20.19 -8.36
CA PHE A 100 -5.35 20.67 -9.60
C PHE A 100 -6.60 21.51 -9.33
N ASP A 101 -7.46 21.07 -8.42
CA ASP A 101 -8.65 21.81 -8.01
C ASP A 101 -8.28 23.14 -7.35
N GLU A 102 -7.28 23.16 -6.47
CA GLU A 102 -6.84 24.39 -5.82
C GLU A 102 -6.27 25.39 -6.83
N THR A 103 -5.50 24.93 -7.82
CA THR A 103 -4.98 25.79 -8.89
C THR A 103 -6.10 26.34 -9.79
N ALA A 104 -7.09 25.52 -10.13
CA ALA A 104 -8.28 25.95 -10.87
C ALA A 104 -9.10 26.98 -10.07
N ALA A 105 -9.27 26.75 -8.76
CA ALA A 105 -9.96 27.65 -7.85
C ALA A 105 -9.19 28.98 -7.66
N ALA A 106 -7.86 28.95 -7.65
CA ALA A 106 -7.03 30.15 -7.62
C ALA A 106 -7.21 30.99 -8.90
N TYR A 107 -7.23 30.35 -10.07
CA TYR A 107 -7.51 31.03 -11.34
C TYR A 107 -8.89 31.68 -11.33
N ARG A 108 -9.93 30.94 -10.93
CA ARG A 108 -11.30 31.47 -10.78
C ARG A 108 -11.34 32.68 -9.85
N ARG A 109 -10.71 32.58 -8.67
CA ARG A 109 -10.64 33.69 -7.71
C ARG A 109 -9.95 34.91 -8.30
N GLY A 110 -8.90 34.72 -9.10
CA GLY A 110 -8.22 35.80 -9.82
C GLY A 110 -9.13 36.52 -10.81
N VAL A 111 -9.94 35.78 -11.58
CA VAL A 111 -10.90 36.38 -12.53
C VAL A 111 -11.98 37.19 -11.80
N ILE A 112 -12.59 36.62 -10.76
CA ILE A 112 -13.65 37.30 -9.99
C ILE A 112 -13.10 38.51 -9.22
N ALA A 113 -11.86 38.44 -8.73
CA ALA A 113 -11.22 39.57 -8.05
C ALA A 113 -10.93 40.74 -9.01
N ALA A 114 -10.66 40.45 -10.29
CA ALA A 114 -10.45 41.46 -11.31
C ALA A 114 -11.77 42.07 -11.81
N ASP A 115 -12.81 41.25 -11.98
CA ASP A 115 -14.16 41.67 -12.35
C ASP A 115 -15.23 40.80 -11.64
N PRO A 116 -15.91 41.35 -10.62
CA PRO A 116 -16.97 40.63 -9.90
C PRO A 116 -18.16 40.21 -10.76
N HIS A 117 -18.38 40.89 -11.90
CA HIS A 117 -19.47 40.63 -12.85
C HIS A 117 -18.97 40.03 -14.16
N ALA A 118 -17.79 39.40 -14.14
CA ALA A 118 -17.18 38.78 -15.30
C ALA A 118 -18.20 37.94 -16.08
N THR A 119 -18.29 38.20 -17.38
CA THR A 119 -19.16 37.47 -18.30
C THR A 119 -18.36 37.07 -19.52
N GLY A 120 -18.34 35.79 -19.83
CA GLY A 120 -17.56 35.24 -20.95
C GLY A 120 -16.85 33.93 -20.60
N THR A 121 -16.11 33.42 -21.57
CA THR A 121 -15.41 32.13 -21.47
C THR A 121 -13.91 32.35 -21.29
N PHE A 122 -13.37 31.84 -20.20
CA PHE A 122 -11.95 31.91 -19.86
C PHE A 122 -11.37 30.50 -19.83
N THR A 123 -10.26 30.27 -20.53
CA THR A 123 -9.64 28.94 -20.60
C THR A 123 -8.30 28.95 -19.90
N TRP A 124 -8.18 28.16 -18.84
CA TRP A 124 -6.91 27.87 -18.20
C TRP A 124 -6.33 26.59 -18.80
N HIS A 125 -5.12 26.65 -19.34
CA HIS A 125 -4.50 25.52 -20.05
C HIS A 125 -3.96 24.42 -19.13
N GLY A 126 -4.12 24.56 -17.81
CA GLY A 126 -3.65 23.57 -16.85
C GLY A 126 -2.12 23.50 -16.78
N ILE A 127 -1.62 22.37 -16.28
CA ILE A 127 -0.20 22.03 -16.33
C ILE A 127 0.04 21.15 -17.57
N GLY A 128 0.88 21.64 -18.49
CA GLY A 128 1.17 20.96 -19.75
C GLY A 128 1.53 19.49 -19.56
N TYR A 129 0.91 18.62 -20.36
CA TYR A 129 1.04 17.16 -20.34
C TYR A 129 0.50 16.44 -19.10
N LEU A 130 0.09 17.16 -18.05
CA LEU A 130 -0.40 16.57 -16.80
C LEU A 130 -1.91 16.74 -16.60
N GLN A 131 -2.47 17.82 -17.13
CA GLN A 131 -3.87 18.17 -16.95
C GLN A 131 -4.44 18.70 -18.26
N ASP A 132 -5.67 18.30 -18.58
CA ASP A 132 -6.41 18.87 -19.69
C ASP A 132 -6.83 20.31 -19.37
N ALA A 133 -7.02 21.12 -20.40
CA ALA A 133 -7.46 22.50 -20.22
C ALA A 133 -8.82 22.55 -19.48
N THR A 134 -8.96 23.56 -18.64
CA THR A 134 -10.18 23.85 -17.90
C THR A 134 -10.80 25.11 -18.47
N THR A 135 -12.04 25.00 -18.94
CA THR A 135 -12.82 26.11 -19.47
C THR A 135 -13.82 26.56 -18.41
N PHE A 136 -13.73 27.83 -18.02
CA PHE A 136 -14.64 28.49 -17.12
C PHE A 136 -15.58 29.40 -17.91
N THR A 137 -16.88 29.19 -17.79
CA THR A 137 -17.89 30.08 -18.37
C THR A 137 -18.53 30.86 -17.24
N PHE A 138 -18.40 32.18 -17.31
CA PHE A 138 -18.99 33.11 -16.35
C PHE A 138 -20.22 33.79 -16.92
N VAL A 139 -21.28 33.88 -16.11
CA VAL A 139 -22.50 34.63 -16.39
C VAL A 139 -22.84 35.42 -15.13
N ASP A 140 -22.60 36.74 -15.16
CA ASP A 140 -22.84 37.64 -14.02
C ASP A 140 -22.25 37.12 -12.69
N GLY A 141 -20.97 36.76 -12.71
CA GLY A 141 -20.25 36.22 -11.55
C GLY A 141 -20.59 34.76 -11.17
N GLN A 142 -21.62 34.15 -11.77
CA GLN A 142 -21.85 32.70 -11.66
C GLN A 142 -20.89 31.94 -12.57
N VAL A 143 -20.27 30.87 -12.06
CA VAL A 143 -19.30 30.09 -12.82
C VAL A 143 -19.84 28.69 -13.12
N SER A 144 -19.56 28.22 -14.32
CA SER A 144 -19.62 26.81 -14.70
C SER A 144 -18.25 26.39 -15.23
N GLN A 145 -17.84 25.16 -14.93
CA GLN A 145 -16.52 24.64 -15.28
C GLN A 145 -16.68 23.35 -16.09
N VAL A 146 -15.90 23.23 -17.17
CA VAL A 146 -15.79 22.00 -17.98
C VAL A 146 -14.31 21.71 -18.24
N GLY A 147 -13.92 20.44 -18.14
CA GLY A 147 -12.53 20.01 -18.32
C GLY A 147 -11.74 19.96 -17.01
N GLY A 148 -10.42 20.07 -17.10
CA GLY A 148 -9.50 19.93 -15.96
C GLY A 148 -9.22 18.49 -15.53
N GLY A 149 -9.63 17.53 -16.34
CA GLY A 149 -9.34 16.11 -16.14
C GLY A 149 -7.86 15.78 -16.30
N TRP A 150 -7.50 14.55 -15.94
CA TRP A 150 -6.13 14.08 -16.07
C TRP A 150 -5.80 13.79 -17.53
N ALA A 151 -4.64 14.29 -17.96
CA ALA A 151 -4.11 13.92 -19.26
C ALA A 151 -3.77 12.42 -19.32
N PRO A 152 -3.81 11.78 -20.50
CA PRO A 152 -3.44 10.37 -20.66
C PRO A 152 -2.05 10.03 -20.12
N LEU A 153 -1.09 10.97 -20.23
CA LEU A 153 0.26 10.79 -19.69
C LEU A 153 0.25 10.69 -18.15
N THR A 154 -0.62 11.42 -17.46
CA THR A 154 -0.74 11.36 -16.00
C THR A 154 -1.21 9.99 -15.54
N PHE A 155 -2.18 9.40 -16.23
CA PHE A 155 -2.57 8.01 -15.97
C PHE A 155 -1.41 7.05 -16.17
N LEU A 156 -0.63 7.20 -17.24
CA LEU A 156 0.55 6.37 -17.51
C LEU A 156 1.61 6.52 -16.40
N LEU A 157 1.96 7.75 -16.03
CA LEU A 157 2.93 8.03 -14.96
C LEU A 157 2.46 7.48 -13.61
N TRP A 158 1.17 7.61 -13.30
CA TRP A 158 0.59 7.06 -12.08
C TRP A 158 0.66 5.52 -12.04
N VAL A 159 0.29 4.85 -13.14
CA VAL A 159 0.37 3.39 -13.23
C VAL A 159 1.83 2.93 -13.12
N VAL A 160 2.75 3.55 -13.87
CA VAL A 160 4.19 3.22 -13.83
C VAL A 160 4.77 3.46 -12.43
N GLY A 161 4.45 4.60 -11.81
CA GLY A 161 4.89 4.94 -10.45
C GLY A 161 4.37 3.94 -9.40
N THR A 162 3.11 3.52 -9.51
CA THR A 162 2.50 2.52 -8.63
C THR A 162 3.18 1.15 -8.79
N VAL A 163 3.40 0.73 -10.04
CA VAL A 163 4.09 -0.53 -10.37
C VAL A 163 5.54 -0.50 -9.89
N ALA A 164 6.23 0.64 -10.05
CA ALA A 164 7.60 0.87 -9.60
C ALA A 164 7.74 0.87 -8.09
N ALA A 165 6.89 1.61 -7.38
CA ALA A 165 6.89 1.67 -5.93
C ALA A 165 6.61 0.30 -5.29
N GLY A 166 5.67 -0.46 -5.87
CA GLY A 166 5.38 -1.82 -5.41
C GLY A 166 6.34 -2.90 -5.89
N ARG A 167 7.22 -2.59 -6.85
CA ARG A 167 8.03 -3.55 -7.61
C ARG A 167 7.22 -4.75 -8.07
N LEU A 168 6.00 -4.50 -8.56
CA LEU A 168 4.99 -5.53 -8.81
C LEU A 168 5.42 -6.54 -9.90
N TRP A 169 6.40 -6.19 -10.74
CA TRP A 169 7.00 -7.13 -11.71
C TRP A 169 7.65 -8.36 -11.04
N ARG A 170 8.09 -8.26 -9.78
CA ARG A 170 8.64 -9.43 -9.06
C ARG A 170 7.55 -10.44 -8.66
N LEU A 171 6.31 -10.00 -8.43
CA LEU A 171 5.17 -10.90 -8.19
C LEU A 171 4.85 -11.75 -9.43
N VAL A 172 4.94 -11.14 -10.62
CA VAL A 172 4.68 -11.83 -11.89
C VAL A 172 5.75 -12.89 -12.15
N ARG A 173 7.04 -12.54 -11.98
CA ARG A 173 8.16 -13.49 -12.16
C ARG A 173 8.09 -14.67 -11.20
N TRP A 174 7.70 -14.44 -9.95
CA TRP A 174 7.56 -15.53 -8.97
C TRP A 174 6.38 -16.46 -9.28
N ARG A 175 5.27 -15.93 -9.82
CA ARG A 175 4.14 -16.75 -10.28
C ARG A 175 4.48 -17.55 -11.54
N ALA A 176 5.28 -17.00 -12.44
CA ALA A 176 5.74 -17.68 -13.65
C ALA A 176 6.63 -18.89 -13.32
N GLY A 177 7.66 -18.71 -12.47
CA GLY A 177 8.55 -19.81 -12.10
C GLY A 177 7.86 -20.97 -11.36
N ARG A 178 6.81 -20.71 -10.56
CA ARG A 178 6.03 -21.79 -9.95
C ARG A 178 5.12 -22.54 -10.92
N ARG A 179 4.65 -21.90 -11.99
CA ARG A 179 3.89 -22.59 -13.04
C ARG A 179 4.79 -23.54 -13.82
N GLU A 180 6.01 -23.12 -14.11
CA GLU A 180 7.02 -23.95 -14.76
C GLU A 180 7.41 -25.16 -13.89
N ALA A 181 7.63 -24.95 -12.58
CA ALA A 181 7.95 -26.05 -11.66
C ALA A 181 6.80 -27.07 -11.51
N VAL A 182 5.55 -26.63 -11.54
CA VAL A 182 4.38 -27.53 -11.50
C VAL A 182 4.20 -28.26 -12.83
N ALA A 183 4.51 -27.62 -13.96
CA ALA A 183 4.45 -28.24 -15.28
C ALA A 183 5.57 -29.29 -15.51
N GLN A 184 6.67 -29.22 -14.78
CA GLN A 184 7.76 -30.20 -14.83
C GLN A 184 7.57 -31.38 -13.86
N ALA A 185 6.63 -31.28 -12.92
CA ALA A 185 6.40 -32.28 -11.86
C ALA A 185 5.14 -33.14 -12.08
N GLY A 186 4.39 -32.90 -13.16
CA GLY A 186 3.24 -33.71 -13.60
C GLY A 186 3.51 -34.36 -14.94
#